data_AF-A0A355C7V4-F1
#
_entry.id   AF-A0A355C7V4-F1
#
_cell.length_a   1.000
_cell.length_b   1.000
_cell.length_c   1.000
_cell.angle_alpha   90.00
_cell.angle_beta   90.00
_cell.angle_gamma   90.00
#
_symmetry.space_group_name_H-M   'P 1'
#
loop_
_entity.id
_entity.type
_entity.pdbx_description
1 polymer ?
#
loop_
_entity_poly.entity_id
_entity_poly.type
_entity_poly.pdbx_seq_one_letter_code
_entity_poly.pdbx_strand_id
1 'polypeptide(L)'
;SPESEANYRKEWKEIMDYLYSYPSIGVWVPFNEAWGQFKTQEIVEWTKQYDPSRLVNPASGGNHYHLGDMLDLHNYPQPEMYLYDGQRATVLGEYGGIGWANKEHLWEPDRNWGYVQFNSSNEVTNEYIKYAERLKQMIRQGFSAAVYTQTTDV
;
A
#
# COMPACT_ATOMS: atom_id res chain seq x y z
N SER A 1 -18.19 16.15 -5.26
CA SER A 1 -19.03 16.95 -6.18
C SER A 1 -18.72 16.52 -7.61
N PRO A 2 -19.55 16.85 -8.61
CA PRO A 2 -19.24 16.57 -10.02
C PRO A 2 -17.90 17.15 -10.46
N GLU A 3 -17.53 18.34 -9.96
CA GLU A 3 -16.24 18.98 -10.21
C GLU A 3 -15.06 18.17 -9.64
N SER A 4 -15.17 17.72 -8.38
CA SER A 4 -14.13 16.89 -7.75
C SER A 4 -13.95 15.54 -8.47
N GLU A 5 -15.04 14.92 -8.93
CA GLU A 5 -14.96 13.71 -9.75
C GLU A 5 -14.29 13.97 -11.10
N ALA A 6 -14.63 15.08 -11.77
CA ALA A 6 -14.01 15.47 -13.03
C ALA A 6 -12.50 15.72 -12.87
N ASN A 7 -12.08 16.38 -11.80
CA ASN A 7 -10.66 16.62 -11.50
C ASN A 7 -9.93 15.30 -11.26
N TYR A 8 -10.46 14.42 -10.41
CA TYR A 8 -9.86 13.10 -10.18
C TYR A 8 -9.69 12.31 -11.48
N ARG A 9 -10.74 12.23 -12.31
CA ARG A 9 -10.68 11.49 -13.58
C ARG A 9 -9.68 12.10 -14.55
N LYS A 10 -9.60 13.43 -14.60
CA LYS A 10 -8.60 14.12 -15.43
C LYS A 10 -7.18 13.78 -14.96
N GLU A 11 -6.89 13.98 -13.68
CA GLU A 11 -5.55 13.78 -13.10
C GLU A 11 -5.13 12.31 -13.17
N TRP A 12 -6.05 11.38 -12.88
CA TRP A 12 -5.78 9.94 -12.98
C TRP A 12 -5.44 9.50 -14.40
N LYS A 13 -6.18 10.02 -15.39
CA LYS A 13 -5.86 9.78 -16.81
C LYS A 13 -4.50 10.37 -17.19
N GLU A 14 -4.21 11.60 -16.75
CA GLU A 14 -2.92 12.25 -17.02
C GLU A 14 -1.74 11.46 -16.43
N ILE A 15 -1.89 10.87 -15.24
CA ILE A 15 -0.92 9.95 -14.63
C ILE A 15 -0.70 8.73 -15.51
N MET A 16 -1.77 8.03 -15.92
CA MET A 16 -1.68 6.85 -16.78
C MET A 16 -1.05 7.18 -18.15
N ASP A 17 -1.43 8.30 -18.76
CA ASP A 17 -0.87 8.74 -20.05
C ASP A 17 0.62 9.05 -19.94
N TYR A 18 1.02 9.78 -18.89
CA TYR A 18 2.40 10.14 -18.66
C TYR A 18 3.29 8.90 -18.47
N LEU A 19 2.74 7.88 -17.79
CA LEU A 19 3.46 6.67 -17.39
C LEU A 19 3.27 5.48 -18.36
N TYR A 20 2.49 5.65 -19.42
CA TYR A 20 2.16 4.58 -20.38
C TYR A 20 3.40 3.87 -20.95
N SER A 21 4.45 4.64 -21.28
CA SER A 21 5.67 4.11 -21.92
C SER A 21 6.66 3.46 -20.94
N TYR A 22 6.31 3.31 -19.66
CA TYR A 22 7.19 2.75 -18.64
C TYR A 22 6.74 1.32 -18.27
N PRO A 23 7.37 0.28 -18.85
CA PRO A 23 7.00 -1.11 -18.57
C PRO A 23 7.38 -1.57 -17.15
N SER A 24 8.21 -0.81 -16.43
CA SER A 24 8.52 -1.06 -15.02
C SER A 24 7.35 -0.79 -14.08
N ILE A 25 6.30 -0.11 -14.54
CA ILE A 25 5.06 0.09 -13.79
C ILE A 25 4.11 -1.04 -14.18
N GLY A 26 3.84 -1.95 -13.25
CA GLY A 26 3.00 -3.13 -13.50
C GLY A 26 1.57 -3.04 -12.96
N VAL A 27 1.29 -2.09 -12.07
CA VAL A 27 0.02 -2.03 -11.32
C VAL A 27 -0.44 -0.58 -11.18
N TRP A 28 -1.72 -0.36 -11.41
CA TRP A 28 -2.43 0.88 -11.11
C TRP A 28 -3.16 0.77 -9.77
N VAL A 29 -2.99 1.76 -8.90
CA VAL A 29 -3.63 1.84 -7.58
C VAL A 29 -4.39 3.16 -7.49
N PRO A 30 -5.71 3.20 -7.73
CA PRO A 30 -6.47 4.44 -7.81
C PRO A 30 -6.80 5.03 -6.43
N PHE A 31 -6.79 4.24 -5.36
CA PHE A 31 -7.20 4.65 -4.03
C PHE A 31 -6.29 4.10 -2.92
N ASN A 32 -6.23 4.79 -1.79
CA ASN A 32 -5.47 4.40 -0.60
C ASN A 32 -6.32 4.59 0.67
N GLU A 33 -6.42 3.58 1.53
CA GLU A 33 -7.10 3.55 2.84
C GLU A 33 -8.46 4.26 2.89
N ALA A 34 -9.27 4.09 1.84
CA ALA A 34 -10.55 4.77 1.66
C ALA A 34 -10.50 6.32 1.58
N TRP A 35 -9.31 6.93 1.57
CA TRP A 35 -9.15 8.39 1.45
C TRP A 35 -9.70 8.88 0.12
N GLY A 36 -10.81 9.61 0.20
CA GLY A 36 -11.48 10.12 -0.98
C GLY A 36 -11.96 9.02 -1.94
N GLN A 37 -12.13 7.77 -1.47
CA GLN A 37 -12.57 6.66 -2.31
C GLN A 37 -14.03 6.84 -2.72
N PHE A 38 -14.31 6.82 -4.03
CA PHE A 38 -15.65 7.00 -4.58
C PHE A 38 -15.82 6.16 -5.84
N LYS A 39 -17.06 5.69 -6.08
CA LYS A 39 -17.42 4.93 -7.30
C LYS A 39 -16.36 3.87 -7.68
N THR A 40 -15.84 3.14 -6.70
CA THR A 40 -14.66 2.28 -6.84
C THR A 40 -14.76 1.34 -8.04
N GLN A 41 -15.91 0.69 -8.22
CA GLN A 41 -16.15 -0.18 -9.35
C GLN A 41 -16.00 0.53 -10.70
N GLU A 42 -16.67 1.67 -10.87
CA GLU A 42 -16.63 2.47 -12.10
C GLU A 42 -15.21 2.96 -12.41
N ILE A 43 -14.45 3.38 -11.40
CA ILE A 43 -13.08 3.86 -11.56
C ILE A 43 -12.13 2.72 -11.91
N VAL A 44 -12.25 1.55 -11.26
CA VAL A 44 -11.39 0.40 -11.53
C VAL A 44 -11.68 -0.20 -12.90
N GLU A 45 -12.95 -0.37 -13.27
CA GLU A 45 -13.33 -0.83 -14.60
C GLU A 45 -12.84 0.14 -15.68
N TRP A 46 -13.02 1.44 -15.47
CA TRP A 46 -12.50 2.46 -16.39
C TRP A 46 -10.97 2.43 -16.49
N THR A 47 -10.26 2.30 -15.37
CA THR A 47 -8.79 2.18 -15.34
C THR A 47 -8.34 0.98 -16.17
N LYS A 48 -8.96 -0.18 -15.97
CA LYS A 48 -8.64 -1.42 -16.72
C LYS A 48 -8.98 -1.33 -18.20
N GLN A 49 -10.08 -0.67 -18.55
CA GLN A 49 -10.47 -0.44 -19.94
C GLN A 49 -9.52 0.55 -20.64
N TYR A 50 -9.07 1.58 -19.93
CA TYR A 50 -8.19 2.60 -20.47
C TYR A 50 -6.77 2.08 -20.72
N ASP A 51 -6.21 1.35 -19.74
CA ASP A 51 -4.94 0.66 -19.88
C ASP A 51 -5.07 -0.83 -19.50
N PRO A 52 -5.40 -1.70 -20.47
CA PRO A 52 -5.53 -3.14 -20.23
C PRO A 52 -4.17 -3.85 -20.07
N SER A 53 -3.05 -3.16 -20.28
CA SER A 53 -1.71 -3.77 -20.24
C SER A 53 -1.15 -3.98 -18.83
N ARG A 54 -1.79 -3.38 -17.81
CA ARG A 54 -1.36 -3.42 -16.40
C ARG A 54 -2.45 -4.00 -15.50
N LEU A 55 -2.06 -4.44 -14.31
CA LEU A 55 -3.00 -4.89 -13.29
C LEU A 55 -3.63 -3.68 -12.59
N VAL A 56 -4.81 -3.86 -12.01
CA VAL A 56 -5.46 -2.82 -11.20
C VAL A 56 -5.69 -3.34 -9.79
N ASN A 57 -5.00 -2.74 -8.83
CA ASN A 57 -5.27 -2.89 -7.41
C ASN A 57 -6.33 -1.85 -7.02
N PRO A 58 -7.56 -2.24 -6.65
CA PRO A 58 -8.67 -1.31 -6.48
C PRO A 58 -8.44 -0.23 -5.44
N ALA A 59 -7.83 -0.59 -4.31
CA ALA A 59 -7.56 0.27 -3.19
C ALA A 59 -6.49 -0.40 -2.32
N SER A 60 -5.39 0.31 -2.04
CA SER A 60 -4.38 -0.11 -1.07
C SER A 60 -4.94 0.14 0.34
N GLY A 61 -5.32 -0.91 1.05
CA GLY A 61 -5.98 -0.78 2.36
C GLY A 61 -7.39 -0.15 2.33
N GLY A 62 -8.05 -0.13 3.50
CA GLY A 62 -9.37 0.51 3.67
C GLY A 62 -10.55 -0.34 3.21
N ASN A 63 -11.47 0.22 2.41
CA ASN A 63 -12.67 -0.48 1.98
C ASN A 63 -12.38 -1.38 0.77
N HIS A 64 -12.49 -2.69 0.98
CA HIS A 64 -12.26 -3.70 -0.05
C HIS A 64 -13.54 -4.02 -0.84
N TYR A 65 -13.38 -4.17 -2.16
CA TYR A 65 -14.42 -4.59 -3.09
C TYR A 65 -13.92 -5.78 -3.90
N HIS A 66 -14.82 -6.70 -4.30
CA HIS A 66 -14.48 -7.89 -5.08
C HIS A 66 -14.35 -7.58 -6.57
N LEU A 67 -13.36 -6.77 -6.93
CA LEU A 67 -13.12 -6.27 -8.29
C LEU A 67 -11.62 -6.02 -8.52
N GLY A 68 -11.21 -5.75 -9.76
CA GLY A 68 -9.78 -5.63 -10.11
C GLY A 68 -9.00 -6.92 -9.91
N ASP A 69 -7.69 -6.81 -9.84
CA ASP A 69 -6.75 -7.94 -9.89
C ASP A 69 -6.17 -8.33 -8.52
N MET A 70 -6.35 -7.47 -7.50
CA MET A 70 -5.71 -7.62 -6.18
C MET A 70 -6.66 -7.31 -5.01
N LEU A 71 -6.43 -7.99 -3.90
CA LEU A 71 -6.86 -7.59 -2.57
C LEU A 71 -5.63 -7.08 -1.82
N ASP A 72 -5.63 -5.81 -1.42
CA ASP A 72 -4.51 -5.15 -0.75
C ASP A 72 -4.88 -4.76 0.68
N LEU A 73 -4.17 -5.32 1.66
CA LEU A 73 -4.36 -5.09 3.08
C LEU A 73 -3.26 -4.17 3.64
N HIS A 74 -3.62 -3.40 4.66
CA HIS A 74 -2.64 -2.67 5.49
C HIS A 74 -2.70 -3.24 6.90
N ASN A 75 -1.55 -3.54 7.50
CA ASN A 75 -1.50 -3.95 8.89
C ASN A 75 -0.21 -3.45 9.55
N TYR A 76 -0.39 -2.54 10.51
CA TYR A 76 0.71 -1.98 11.29
C TYR A 76 0.69 -2.50 12.73
N PRO A 77 1.86 -2.70 13.35
CA PRO A 77 3.18 -2.62 12.74
C PRO A 77 3.60 -3.94 12.06
N GLN A 78 3.11 -5.06 12.58
CA GLN A 78 3.49 -6.40 12.14
C GLN A 78 2.73 -6.81 10.87
N PRO A 79 3.33 -7.63 9.99
CA PRO A 79 2.57 -8.19 8.88
C PRO A 79 1.52 -9.16 9.39
N GLU A 80 0.32 -9.10 8.82
CA GLU A 80 -0.81 -9.97 9.13
C GLU A 80 -1.75 -10.10 7.92
N MET A 81 -2.24 -11.31 7.67
CA MET A 81 -3.27 -11.56 6.67
C MET A 81 -4.57 -11.86 7.40
N TYR A 82 -5.42 -10.85 7.55
CA TYR A 82 -6.73 -10.97 8.23
C TYR A 82 -7.90 -11.18 7.25
N LEU A 83 -7.64 -11.05 5.95
CA LEU A 83 -8.60 -11.29 4.88
C LEU A 83 -7.89 -12.01 3.74
N TYR A 84 -8.60 -12.91 3.07
CA TYR A 84 -8.05 -13.70 1.96
C TYR A 84 -9.02 -13.72 0.79
N ASP A 85 -8.46 -13.59 -0.41
CA ASP A 85 -9.18 -13.76 -1.66
C ASP A 85 -8.58 -14.92 -2.46
N GLY A 86 -9.38 -15.95 -2.74
CA GLY A 86 -8.94 -17.11 -3.52
C GLY A 86 -8.98 -16.92 -5.04
N GLN A 87 -9.49 -15.78 -5.52
CA GLN A 87 -9.62 -15.45 -6.94
C GLN A 87 -8.66 -14.34 -7.38
N ARG A 88 -8.17 -13.52 -6.45
CA ARG A 88 -7.28 -12.38 -6.70
C ARG A 88 -6.00 -12.50 -5.90
N ALA A 89 -4.92 -11.85 -6.35
CA ALA A 89 -3.69 -11.82 -5.56
C ALA A 89 -3.94 -11.08 -4.24
N THR A 90 -3.61 -11.69 -3.11
CA THR A 90 -3.69 -11.05 -1.79
C THR A 90 -2.32 -10.48 -1.43
N VAL A 91 -2.24 -9.18 -1.13
CA VAL A 91 -1.00 -8.44 -0.86
C VAL A 91 -1.10 -7.62 0.43
N LEU A 92 0.05 -7.28 1.01
CA LEU A 92 0.18 -6.27 2.07
C LEU A 92 0.77 -5.00 1.49
N GLY A 93 -0.05 -4.03 1.09
CA GLY A 93 0.42 -2.77 0.54
C GLY A 93 1.17 -1.94 1.57
N GLU A 94 0.89 -2.14 2.85
CA GLU A 94 1.62 -1.47 3.92
C GLU A 94 1.72 -2.29 5.20
N TYR A 95 2.93 -2.35 5.75
CA TYR A 95 3.23 -2.78 7.12
C TYR A 95 4.53 -2.14 7.60
N GLY A 96 4.85 -2.22 8.89
CA GLY A 96 6.09 -1.69 9.44
C GLY A 96 5.84 -0.53 10.39
N GLY A 97 6.40 0.64 10.08
CA GLY A 97 6.31 1.80 10.97
C GLY A 97 6.99 1.59 12.34
N ILE A 98 7.96 0.68 12.40
CA ILE A 98 8.88 0.52 13.52
C ILE A 98 10.00 1.54 13.37
N GLY A 99 10.44 2.14 14.49
CA GLY A 99 11.45 3.19 14.43
C GLY A 99 12.29 3.30 15.69
N TRP A 100 13.48 3.88 15.52
CA TRP A 100 14.34 4.29 16.62
C TRP A 100 14.39 5.82 16.65
N ALA A 101 13.92 6.40 17.74
CA ALA A 101 13.94 7.85 17.94
C ALA A 101 15.36 8.32 18.27
N ASN A 102 16.21 8.44 17.25
CA ASN A 102 17.53 9.00 17.39
C ASN A 102 17.42 10.52 17.63
N LYS A 103 17.75 10.97 18.85
CA LYS A 103 17.61 12.36 19.30
C LYS A 103 18.32 13.39 18.41
N GLU A 104 19.41 13.01 17.74
CA GLU A 104 20.13 13.92 16.83
C GLU A 104 19.41 14.10 15.48
N HIS A 105 18.44 13.23 15.18
CA HIS A 105 17.76 13.14 13.89
C HIS A 105 16.23 13.37 14.01
N LEU A 106 15.75 13.90 15.15
CA LEU A 106 14.32 14.21 15.33
C LEU A 106 14.02 15.63 14.86
N TRP A 107 13.00 15.76 14.00
CA TRP A 107 12.43 17.07 13.64
C TRP A 107 11.73 17.75 14.83
N GLU A 108 10.92 16.99 15.59
CA GLU A 108 10.30 17.42 16.84
C GLU A 108 10.77 16.52 17.99
N PRO A 109 11.74 16.96 18.83
CA PRO A 109 12.30 16.12 19.90
C PRO A 109 11.28 15.68 20.96
N ASP A 110 10.20 16.47 21.10
CA ASP A 110 9.15 16.27 22.10
C ASP A 110 7.92 15.50 21.53
N ARG A 111 7.94 15.14 20.24
CA ARG A 111 6.80 14.49 19.55
C ARG A 111 7.28 13.37 18.64
N ASN A 112 7.15 12.12 19.12
CA ASN A 112 7.56 10.92 18.37
C ASN A 112 6.38 10.25 17.66
N TRP A 113 6.59 9.85 16.39
CA TRP A 113 5.54 9.41 15.45
C TRP A 113 5.49 7.89 15.16
N GLY A 114 6.48 7.10 15.58
CA GLY A 114 6.54 5.66 15.27
C GLY A 114 5.55 4.80 16.08
N TYR A 115 4.97 3.77 15.43
CA TYR A 115 4.01 2.83 16.04
C TYR A 115 4.64 1.94 17.11
N VAL A 116 5.92 1.60 16.94
CA VAL A 116 6.74 0.89 17.93
C VAL A 116 8.10 1.55 18.01
N GLN A 117 8.51 1.87 19.23
CA GLN A 117 9.75 2.58 19.50
C GLN A 117 10.78 1.62 20.08
N PHE A 118 11.95 1.64 19.47
CA PHE A 118 13.12 0.91 19.91
C PHE A 118 14.19 1.88 20.39
N ASN A 119 15.07 1.42 21.27
CA ASN A 119 16.11 2.25 21.89
C ASN A 119 17.43 2.21 21.13
N SER A 120 17.55 1.34 20.13
CA SER A 120 18.77 1.19 19.32
C SER A 120 18.48 0.74 17.89
N SER A 121 19.41 1.05 16.99
CA SER A 121 19.42 0.51 15.63
C SER A 121 19.32 -1.01 15.59
N ASN A 122 20.01 -1.71 16.50
CA ASN A 122 20.00 -3.18 16.53
C ASN A 122 18.61 -3.73 16.85
N GLU A 123 17.88 -3.10 17.77
CA GLU A 123 16.52 -3.51 18.11
C GLU A 123 15.56 -3.33 16.92
N VAL A 124 15.63 -2.20 16.20
CA VAL A 124 14.83 -1.98 14.98
C VAL A 124 15.16 -3.02 13.92
N THR A 125 16.45 -3.27 13.66
CA THR A 125 16.87 -4.27 12.67
C THR A 125 16.38 -5.67 13.05
N ASN A 126 16.44 -6.05 14.32
CA ASN A 126 15.95 -7.34 14.79
C ASN A 126 14.44 -7.48 14.59
N GLU A 127 13.65 -6.43 14.88
CA GLU A 127 12.20 -6.47 14.65
C GLU A 127 11.86 -6.49 13.15
N TYR A 128 12.60 -5.74 12.32
CA TYR A 128 12.47 -5.78 10.87
C TYR A 128 12.70 -7.19 10.32
N ILE A 129 13.78 -7.87 10.76
CA ILE A 129 14.08 -9.25 10.36
C ILE A 129 12.96 -10.19 10.81
N LYS A 130 12.45 -10.02 12.04
CA LYS A 130 11.32 -10.82 12.55
C LYS A 130 10.06 -10.64 11.70
N TYR A 131 9.78 -9.44 11.18
CA TYR A 131 8.68 -9.22 10.24
C TYR A 131 8.93 -9.91 8.90
N ALA A 132 10.15 -9.85 8.37
CA ALA A 132 10.52 -10.57 7.15
C ALA A 132 10.35 -12.10 7.29
N GLU A 133 10.71 -12.67 8.43
CA GLU A 133 10.51 -14.10 8.70
C GLU A 133 9.02 -14.48 8.80
N ARG A 134 8.18 -13.60 9.37
CA ARG A 134 6.72 -13.80 9.37
C ARG A 134 6.13 -13.78 7.96
N LEU A 135 6.58 -12.84 7.11
CA LEU A 135 6.14 -12.80 5.70
C LEU A 135 6.49 -14.08 4.95
N LYS A 136 7.70 -14.64 5.17
CA LYS A 136 8.08 -15.92 4.54
C LYS A 136 7.12 -17.06 4.91
N GLN A 137 6.59 -17.07 6.13
CA GLN A 137 5.62 -18.08 6.56
C GLN A 137 4.26 -17.90 5.88
N MET A 138 3.88 -16.65 5.55
CA MET A 138 2.62 -16.32 4.88
C MET A 138 2.58 -16.68 3.39
N ILE A 139 3.73 -16.90 2.75
CA ILE A 139 3.81 -17.37 1.35
C ILE A 139 2.96 -18.64 1.16
N ARG A 140 2.99 -19.56 2.14
CA ARG A 140 2.22 -20.82 2.09
C ARG A 140 0.70 -20.61 2.21
N GLN A 141 0.27 -19.42 2.64
CA GLN A 141 -1.13 -19.06 2.84
C GLN A 141 -1.70 -18.28 1.65
N GLY A 142 -0.94 -18.14 0.55
CA GLY A 142 -1.39 -17.47 -0.68
C GLY A 142 -1.05 -15.98 -0.75
N PHE A 143 -0.24 -15.47 0.19
CA PHE A 143 0.21 -14.09 0.15
C PHE A 143 1.22 -13.86 -0.98
N SER A 144 0.97 -12.86 -1.80
CA SER A 144 1.64 -12.66 -3.09
C SER A 144 2.70 -11.56 -3.05
N ALA A 145 2.53 -10.54 -2.19
CA ALA A 145 3.48 -9.43 -2.05
C ALA A 145 3.33 -8.73 -0.70
N ALA A 146 4.36 -7.99 -0.29
CA ALA A 146 4.31 -7.10 0.85
C ALA A 146 5.23 -5.89 0.65
N VAL A 147 4.82 -4.71 1.10
CA VAL A 147 5.59 -3.46 1.03
C VAL A 147 5.79 -2.92 2.44
N TYR A 148 7.06 -2.76 2.83
CA TYR A 148 7.42 -2.16 4.11
C TYR A 148 7.34 -0.64 4.00
N THR A 149 6.56 -0.04 4.88
CA THR A 149 6.41 1.41 4.99
C THR A 149 7.14 1.91 6.24
N GLN A 150 8.08 2.85 6.13
CA GLN A 150 8.50 3.67 4.98
C GLN A 150 10.03 3.65 4.78
N THR A 151 10.49 4.15 3.62
CA THR A 151 11.92 4.17 3.27
C THR A 151 12.71 5.22 4.07
N THR A 152 12.09 6.35 4.40
CA THR A 152 12.73 7.48 5.09
C THR A 152 11.81 8.07 6.14
N ASP A 153 12.38 8.58 7.24
CA ASP A 153 11.65 9.40 8.21
C ASP A 153 11.27 10.76 7.61
N VAL A 154 10.33 11.46 8.28
CA VAL A 154 9.81 12.79 7.88
C VAL A 154 10.40 13.88 8.76
#